data_AF-A0A3P4AQM1-F1
#
_entry.id   AF-A0A3P4AQM1-F1
#
_cell.length_a   1.000
_cell.length_b   1.000
_cell.length_c   1.000
_cell.angle_alpha   90.00
_cell.angle_beta   90.00
_cell.angle_gamma   90.00
#
_symmetry.space_group_name_H-M   'P 1'
#
loop_
_entity.id
_entity.type
_entity.pdbx_description
1 polymer ?
#
loop_
_entity_poly.entity_id
_entity_poly.type
_entity_poly.pdbx_seq_one_letter_code
_entity_poly.pdbx_strand_id
1 'polypeptide(L)'
;MKVPKITDGELRAAVDLLLMRGAWGVPREEFGRHFGGDRRGRAIIAELRKRGVLPVVVAESPAGDEVYRVAASEEEFRAFRQSLVSRIEELYAAVRGLDEAWTYWRRHRAPRWSQPSLFEVADGGG
;
A
#
# COMPACT_ATOMS: atom_id res chain seq x y z
N MET A 1 -11.30 -3.40 10.70
CA MET A 1 -10.98 -2.20 11.50
C MET A 1 -10.92 -0.97 10.62
N LYS A 2 -11.79 0.03 10.85
CA LYS A 2 -11.71 1.37 10.23
C LYS A 2 -10.49 2.09 10.81
N VAL A 3 -9.72 2.77 9.96
CA VAL A 3 -8.64 3.65 10.43
C VAL A 3 -9.30 4.82 11.17
N PRO A 4 -8.88 5.17 12.40
CA PRO A 4 -9.43 6.33 13.11
C PRO A 4 -9.26 7.59 12.26
N LYS A 5 -10.25 8.49 12.30
CA LYS A 5 -10.25 9.73 11.51
C LYS A 5 -8.92 10.46 11.67
N ILE A 6 -8.31 10.85 10.56
CA ILE A 6 -7.07 11.64 10.54
C ILE A 6 -7.45 13.07 10.98
N THR A 7 -6.76 13.57 12.00
CA THR A 7 -7.02 14.91 12.54
C THR A 7 -6.23 15.97 11.77
N ASP A 8 -6.70 17.22 11.79
CA ASP A 8 -5.97 18.32 11.17
C ASP A 8 -4.62 18.59 11.88
N GLY A 9 -4.52 18.28 13.17
CA GLY A 9 -3.27 18.33 13.92
C GLY A 9 -2.23 17.34 13.40
N GLU A 10 -2.64 16.09 13.10
CA GLU A 10 -1.76 15.10 12.48
C GLU A 10 -1.32 15.51 11.08
N LEU A 11 -2.21 16.12 10.29
CA LEU A 11 -1.85 16.62 8.96
C LEU A 11 -0.83 17.76 9.04
N ARG A 12 -0.99 18.70 9.98
CA ARG A 12 -0.01 19.77 10.21
C ARG A 12 1.33 19.22 10.65
N ALA A 13 1.36 18.32 11.63
CA ALA A 13 2.60 17.70 12.09
C ALA A 13 3.31 16.92 10.96
N ALA A 14 2.55 16.24 10.09
CA ALA A 14 3.10 15.55 8.94
C ALA A 14 3.67 16.52 7.89
N VAL A 15 2.99 17.63 7.63
CA VAL A 15 3.49 18.71 6.76
C VAL A 15 4.81 19.25 7.31
N ASP A 16 4.86 19.59 8.59
CA ASP A 16 6.04 20.15 9.24
C ASP A 16 7.22 19.17 9.15
N LEU A 17 7.00 17.89 9.44
CA LEU A 17 8.03 16.85 9.34
C LEU A 17 8.58 16.69 7.91
N LEU A 18 7.70 16.66 6.92
CA LEU A 18 8.09 16.52 5.51
C LEU A 18 8.84 17.75 5.00
N LEU A 19 8.42 18.95 5.38
CA LEU A 19 9.10 20.20 5.03
C LEU A 19 10.45 20.32 5.73
N MET A 20 10.55 19.91 6.99
CA MET A 20 11.80 19.91 7.76
C MET A 20 12.85 18.97 7.14
N ARG A 21 12.45 17.81 6.62
CA ARG A 21 13.36 16.90 5.90
C ARG A 21 13.64 17.31 4.46
N GLY A 22 12.72 18.04 3.83
CA GLY A 22 12.89 18.57 2.48
C GLY A 22 13.25 17.49 1.46
N ALA A 23 14.31 17.73 0.68
CA ALA A 23 14.74 16.86 -0.42
C ALA A 23 15.20 15.46 0.03
N TRP A 24 15.63 15.29 1.28
CA TRP A 24 16.06 14.00 1.81
C TRP A 24 14.89 13.04 2.06
N GLY A 25 13.71 13.61 2.34
CA GLY A 25 12.53 12.84 2.71
C GLY A 25 12.59 12.18 4.09
N VAL A 26 11.47 11.56 4.44
CA VAL A 26 11.28 10.81 5.68
C VAL A 26 11.12 9.35 5.29
N PRO A 27 11.97 8.43 5.78
CA PRO A 27 11.80 7.00 5.58
C PRO A 27 10.40 6.56 6.01
N ARG A 28 9.77 5.68 5.22
CA ARG A 28 8.41 5.22 5.47
C ARG A 28 8.26 4.59 6.85
N GLU A 29 9.26 3.84 7.30
CA GLU A 29 9.27 3.26 8.64
C GLU A 29 9.38 4.33 9.74
N GLU A 30 10.24 5.33 9.56
CA GLU A 30 10.38 6.47 10.48
C GLU A 30 9.09 7.30 10.55
N PHE A 31 8.47 7.56 9.40
CA PHE A 31 7.18 8.24 9.31
C PHE A 31 6.09 7.42 10.02
N GLY A 32 6.05 6.12 9.79
CA GLY A 32 5.17 5.20 10.49
C GLY A 32 5.34 5.29 12.01
N ARG A 33 6.58 5.26 12.52
CA ARG A 33 6.88 5.37 13.95
C ARG A 33 6.37 6.69 14.55
N HIS A 34 6.48 7.81 13.84
CA HIS A 34 5.96 9.11 14.28
C HIS A 34 4.44 9.14 14.47
N PHE A 35 3.68 8.38 13.66
CA PHE A 35 2.22 8.47 13.60
C PHE A 35 1.50 7.20 14.07
N GLY A 36 2.15 6.36 14.87
CA GLY A 36 1.50 5.17 15.46
C GLY A 36 1.39 3.96 14.52
N GLY A 37 2.26 3.88 13.51
CA GLY A 37 2.49 2.70 12.67
C GLY A 37 2.36 2.96 11.17
N ASP A 38 2.92 2.06 10.37
CA ASP A 38 2.96 2.13 8.90
C ASP A 38 1.56 2.30 8.27
N ARG A 39 0.55 1.59 8.78
CA ARG A 39 -0.84 1.73 8.29
C ARG A 39 -1.39 3.16 8.49
N ARG A 40 -1.10 3.77 9.65
CA ARG A 40 -1.58 5.13 9.96
C ARG A 40 -0.76 6.17 9.20
N GLY A 41 0.55 5.99 9.09
CA GLY A 41 1.43 6.81 8.26
C GLY A 41 0.97 6.86 6.79
N ARG A 42 0.70 5.70 6.17
CA ARG A 42 0.13 5.66 4.81
C ARG A 42 -1.19 6.39 4.68
N ALA A 43 -2.07 6.28 5.68
CA ALA A 43 -3.36 6.97 5.67
C ALA A 43 -3.20 8.49 5.75
N ILE A 44 -2.24 8.99 6.53
CA ILE A 44 -1.91 10.42 6.60
C ILE A 44 -1.39 10.93 5.25
N ILE A 45 -0.43 10.24 4.63
CA ILE A 45 0.10 10.61 3.31
C ILE A 45 -1.00 10.61 2.24
N ALA A 46 -1.87 9.61 2.27
CA ALA A 46 -3.01 9.54 1.35
C ALA A 46 -3.97 10.72 1.57
N GLU A 47 -4.25 11.09 2.82
CA GLU A 47 -5.13 12.22 3.15
C GLU A 47 -4.51 13.57 2.76
N LEU A 48 -3.20 13.76 2.95
CA LEU A 48 -2.45 14.95 2.48
C LEU A 48 -2.60 15.13 0.96
N ARG A 49 -2.39 14.05 0.20
CA ARG A 49 -2.52 14.04 -1.27
C ARG A 49 -3.96 14.30 -1.69
N LYS A 50 -4.92 13.62 -1.07
CA LYS A 50 -6.35 13.75 -1.37
C LYS A 50 -6.85 15.18 -1.15
N ARG A 51 -6.36 15.86 -0.10
CA ARG A 51 -6.71 17.25 0.20
C ARG A 51 -5.88 18.28 -0.58
N GLY A 52 -4.89 17.85 -1.37
CA GLY A 52 -4.02 18.75 -2.12
C GLY A 52 -3.14 19.64 -1.22
N VAL A 53 -2.79 19.18 -0.01
CA VAL A 53 -2.04 19.99 0.96
C VAL A 53 -0.57 20.12 0.57
N LEU A 54 0.03 19.03 0.07
CA LEU A 54 1.42 18.98 -0.36
C LEU A 54 1.59 18.02 -1.56
N PRO A 55 2.48 18.34 -2.53
CA PRO A 55 2.83 17.44 -3.62
C PRO A 55 3.81 16.36 -3.13
N VAL A 56 3.33 15.46 -2.27
CA VAL A 56 4.17 14.40 -1.68
C VAL A 56 4.38 13.28 -2.69
N VAL A 57 5.62 12.93 -2.97
CA VAL A 57 6.04 11.78 -3.78
C VAL A 57 6.54 10.65 -2.89
N VAL A 58 6.47 9.41 -3.40
CA VAL A 58 7.21 8.27 -2.83
C VAL A 58 8.44 8.06 -3.70
N ALA A 59 9.61 8.01 -3.08
CA ALA A 59 10.88 7.78 -3.75
C ALA A 59 11.66 6.69 -3.01
N GLU A 60 12.72 6.19 -3.62
CA GLU A 60 13.68 5.29 -2.98
C GLU A 60 14.91 6.08 -2.55
N SER A 61 15.39 5.84 -1.34
CA SER A 61 16.64 6.43 -0.84
C SER A 61 17.85 5.71 -1.47
N PRO A 62 19.07 6.28 -1.38
CA PRO A 62 20.28 5.58 -1.80
C PRO A 62 20.54 4.25 -1.08
N ALA A 63 19.92 4.06 0.09
CA ALA A 63 20.01 2.81 0.86
C ALA A 63 18.94 1.77 0.45
N GLY A 64 18.05 2.10 -0.49
CA GLY A 64 16.97 1.23 -0.95
C GLY A 64 15.65 1.39 -0.18
N ASP A 65 15.57 2.35 0.74
CA ASP A 65 14.38 2.54 1.58
C ASP A 65 13.35 3.43 0.88
N GLU A 66 12.07 3.06 0.95
CA GLU A 66 10.99 3.97 0.54
C GLU A 66 10.94 5.19 1.46
N VAL A 67 10.96 6.38 0.87
CA VAL A 67 10.83 7.67 1.57
C VAL A 67 9.62 8.46 1.08
N TYR A 68 9.00 9.20 1.99
CA TYR A 68 8.03 10.24 1.66
C TYR A 68 8.73 11.59 1.63
N ARG A 69 8.57 12.34 0.53
CA ARG A 69 9.09 13.71 0.45
C ARG A 69 8.24 14.61 -0.43
N VAL A 70 8.44 15.91 -0.29
CA VAL A 70 7.84 16.90 -1.19
C VAL A 70 8.59 16.85 -2.53
N ALA A 71 7.85 16.92 -3.64
CA ALA A 71 8.44 17.03 -4.97
C ALA A 71 9.36 18.25 -5.05
N ALA A 72 10.55 18.07 -5.60
CA ALA A 72 11.56 19.12 -5.73
C ALA A 72 11.37 19.94 -7.03
N SER A 73 10.70 19.38 -8.03
CA SER A 73 10.40 20.06 -9.29
C SER A 73 9.05 19.64 -9.87
N GLU A 74 8.58 20.39 -10.87
CA GLU A 74 7.35 20.07 -11.57
C GLU A 74 7.48 18.79 -12.42
N GLU A 75 8.65 18.57 -13.03
CA GLU A 75 8.95 17.37 -13.81
C GLU A 75 8.84 16.12 -12.94
N GLU A 76 9.39 16.18 -11.74
CA GLU A 76 9.30 15.09 -10.77
C GLU A 76 7.84 14.81 -10.38
N PHE A 77 7.09 15.86 -10.05
CA PHE A 77 5.69 15.72 -9.70
C PHE A 77 4.88 15.10 -10.84
N ARG A 78 5.11 15.54 -12.09
CA ARG A 78 4.46 15.00 -13.28
C ARG A 78 4.84 13.53 -13.52
N ALA A 79 6.11 13.16 -13.33
CA ALA A 79 6.56 11.78 -13.45
C ALA A 79 5.91 10.87 -12.40
N PHE A 80 5.83 11.32 -11.14
CA PHE A 80 5.15 10.58 -10.09
C PHE A 80 3.64 10.47 -10.33
N ARG A 81 3.00 11.52 -10.85
CA ARG A 81 1.59 11.45 -11.28
C ARG A 81 1.41 10.41 -12.38
N GLN A 82 2.30 10.36 -13.36
CA GLN A 82 2.24 9.38 -14.45
C GLN A 82 2.42 7.95 -13.93
N SER A 83 3.35 7.72 -12.99
CA SER A 83 3.55 6.39 -12.41
C SER A 83 2.31 5.91 -11.63
N LEU A 84 1.59 6.81 -10.96
CA LEU A 84 0.31 6.47 -10.32
C LEU A 84 -0.76 6.06 -11.33
N VAL A 85 -0.84 6.73 -12.48
CA VAL A 85 -1.79 6.37 -13.55
C VAL A 85 -1.46 4.98 -14.10
N SER A 86 -0.20 4.72 -14.43
CA SER A 86 0.24 3.39 -14.88
C SER A 86 -0.05 2.32 -13.83
N ARG A 87 0.16 2.62 -12.54
CA ARG A 87 -0.16 1.69 -11.47
C ARG A 87 -1.66 1.39 -11.35
N ILE A 88 -2.52 2.37 -11.60
CA ILE A 88 -3.97 2.18 -11.63
C ILE A 88 -4.36 1.22 -12.76
N GLU A 89 -3.78 1.38 -13.96
CA GLU A 89 -4.02 0.50 -15.10
C GLU A 89 -3.59 -0.94 -14.81
N GLU A 90 -2.40 -1.14 -14.23
CA GLU A 90 -1.91 -2.45 -13.79
C GLU A 90 -2.84 -3.10 -12.76
N LEU A 91 -3.32 -2.33 -11.78
CA LEU A 91 -4.24 -2.84 -10.75
C LEU A 91 -5.59 -3.24 -11.37
N TYR A 92 -6.13 -2.46 -12.31
CA TYR A 92 -7.33 -2.85 -13.04
C TYR A 92 -7.14 -4.13 -13.86
N ALA A 93 -5.98 -4.29 -14.50
CA ALA A 93 -5.64 -5.52 -15.20
C ALA A 93 -5.55 -6.72 -14.25
N ALA A 94 -4.90 -6.54 -13.08
CA ALA A 94 -4.80 -7.58 -12.07
C ALA A 94 -6.17 -7.99 -11.50
N VAL A 95 -7.04 -7.02 -11.19
CA VAL A 95 -8.42 -7.29 -10.73
C VAL A 95 -9.18 -8.11 -11.78
N ARG A 96 -9.10 -7.72 -13.06
CA ARG A 96 -9.73 -8.49 -14.14
C ARG A 96 -9.19 -9.91 -14.23
N GLY A 97 -7.87 -10.09 -14.16
CA GLY A 97 -7.25 -11.41 -14.16
C GLY A 97 -7.71 -12.28 -12.99
N LEU A 98 -7.91 -11.70 -11.80
CA LEU A 98 -8.47 -12.40 -10.64
C LEU A 98 -9.94 -12.82 -10.87
N ASP A 99 -10.77 -11.96 -11.45
CA ASP A 99 -12.17 -12.26 -11.74
C ASP A 99 -12.31 -13.38 -12.81
N GLU A 100 -11.46 -13.34 -13.83
CA GLU A 100 -11.37 -14.37 -14.86
C GLU A 100 -10.90 -15.71 -14.26
N ALA A 101 -9.85 -15.70 -13.45
CA ALA A 101 -9.35 -16.87 -12.75
C ALA A 101 -10.41 -17.49 -11.82
N TRP A 102 -11.13 -16.66 -11.06
CA TRP A 102 -12.21 -17.12 -10.19
C TRP A 102 -13.37 -17.73 -10.98
N THR A 103 -13.74 -17.10 -12.09
CA THR A 103 -14.79 -17.60 -12.98
C THR A 103 -14.40 -18.92 -13.63
N TYR A 104 -13.17 -19.03 -14.13
CA TYR A 104 -12.60 -20.27 -14.64
C TYR A 104 -12.64 -21.36 -13.57
N TRP A 105 -12.15 -21.07 -12.37
CA TRP A 105 -12.14 -22.01 -11.25
C TRP A 105 -13.54 -22.48 -10.86
N ARG A 106 -14.55 -21.59 -10.83
CA ARG A 106 -15.95 -21.97 -10.54
C ARG A 106 -16.54 -22.89 -11.62
N ARG A 107 -16.21 -22.65 -12.89
CA ARG A 107 -16.70 -23.47 -14.01
C ARG A 107 -16.04 -24.84 -14.07
N HIS A 108 -14.77 -24.94 -13.68
CA HIS A 108 -13.95 -26.15 -13.82
C HIS A 108 -13.74 -26.90 -12.50
N ARG A 109 -14.25 -26.39 -11.38
CA ARG A 109 -14.39 -27.19 -10.16
C ARG A 109 -15.49 -28.23 -10.37
N ALA A 110 -15.08 -29.43 -10.77
CA ALA A 110 -15.86 -30.63 -10.46
C ALA A 110 -16.01 -30.74 -8.93
N PRO A 111 -17.17 -31.17 -8.39
CA PRO A 111 -17.36 -31.44 -6.96
C PRO A 111 -16.67 -32.77 -6.54
N ARG A 112 -15.41 -32.95 -6.93
CA ARG A 112 -14.62 -34.17 -6.70
C ARG A 112 -13.21 -33.89 -6.20
N TRP A 113 -13.01 -32.77 -5.50
CA TRP A 113 -11.99 -32.82 -4.46
C TRP A 113 -12.59 -33.59 -3.28
N SER A 114 -12.54 -34.92 -3.35
CA SER A 114 -12.48 -35.69 -2.12
C SER A 114 -11.26 -35.13 -1.39
N GLN A 115 -11.50 -34.43 -0.27
CA GLN A 115 -10.45 -34.23 0.71
C GLN A 115 -9.80 -35.60 0.90
N PRO A 116 -8.49 -35.78 0.65
CA PRO A 116 -7.80 -36.93 1.18
C PRO A 116 -8.09 -36.89 2.68
N SER A 117 -8.64 -37.98 3.23
CA SER A 117 -8.86 -38.10 4.66
C SER A 117 -7.53 -37.83 5.35
N LEU A 118 -7.39 -36.65 5.95
CA LEU A 118 -6.21 -36.23 6.71
C LEU A 118 -6.05 -37.02 8.03
N PHE A 119 -6.87 -38.05 8.23
CA PHE A 119 -6.93 -38.87 9.44
C PHE A 119 -7.30 -40.32 9.09
N GLU A 120 -6.49 -41.03 8.32
CA GLU A 120 -6.28 -42.44 8.65
C GLU A 120 -5.17 -42.47 9.69
N VAL A 121 -5.55 -42.18 10.94
CA VAL A 121 -4.76 -42.66 12.07
C VAL A 121 -4.89 -44.18 11.99
N ALA A 122 -3.76 -44.85 11.79
CA ALA A 122 -3.68 -46.29 11.94
C ALA A 122 -4.14 -46.63 13.36
N ASP A 123 -5.42 -46.99 13.50
CA ASP A 123 -5.89 -47.70 14.68
C ASP A 123 -5.13 -49.02 14.69
N GLY A 124 -4.21 -49.11 15.65
CA GLY A 124 -3.52 -50.35 15.95
C GLY A 124 -4.50 -51.47 16.30
N GLY A 125 -4.11 -52.70 15.99
CA GLY A 125 -4.77 -53.88 16.53
C GLY A 125 -4.43 -55.14 15.77
N GLY A 126 -3.63 -56.01 16.38
CA GLY A 126 -3.39 -57.39 15.96
C GLY A 126 -1.98 -57.88 16.23
#